data_AF-A0A269XLS8-F1
#
_entry.id   AF-A0A269XLS8-F1
#
_cell.length_a   1.000
_cell.length_b   1.000
_cell.length_c   1.000
_cell.angle_alpha   90.00
_cell.angle_beta   90.00
_cell.angle_gamma   90.00
#
_symmetry.space_group_name_H-M   'P 1'
#
loop_
_entity.id
_entity.type
_entity.pdbx_description
1 polymer ?
#
loop_
_entity_poly.entity_id
_entity_poly.type
_entity_poly.pdbx_seq_one_letter_code
_entity_poly.pdbx_strand_id
1 'polypeptide(L)'
;LAVMIGLAVGIDYSLFILFRYKEVRKRGLEPIEAIATAVGTAGSAVIFAGVTVMIAVCGLSLVGIDFLAIMGFASAISVLFAVLAALTLLPALISVFHKRIKIKDKPEKSKDPKDHPWAKFVV
;
A
#
# COMPACT_ATOMS: atom_id res chain seq x y z
N LEU A 1 11.60 16.24 -6.89
CA LEU A 1 11.07 15.94 -5.54
C LEU A 1 9.62 15.43 -5.61
N ALA A 2 8.67 16.22 -6.11
CA ALA A 2 7.26 15.80 -6.25
C ALA A 2 7.06 14.44 -6.95
N VAL A 3 7.70 14.21 -8.11
CA VAL A 3 7.62 12.91 -8.82
C VAL A 3 8.20 11.76 -8.00
N MET A 4 9.35 11.98 -7.34
CA MET A 4 9.98 10.95 -6.52
C MET A 4 9.10 10.56 -5.32
N ILE A 5 8.52 11.56 -4.64
CA ILE A 5 7.58 11.34 -3.53
C ILE A 5 6.30 10.67 -4.03
N GLY A 6 5.67 11.22 -5.08
CA GLY A 6 4.42 10.69 -5.62
C GLY A 6 4.54 9.24 -6.07
N LEU A 7 5.65 8.87 -6.70
CA LEU A 7 5.90 7.50 -7.13
C LEU A 7 6.18 6.57 -5.95
N ALA A 8 7.02 6.98 -4.99
CA ALA A 8 7.30 6.19 -3.79
C ALA A 8 6.02 5.92 -2.98
N VAL A 9 5.26 6.97 -2.73
CA VAL A 9 4.00 6.93 -1.97
C VAL A 9 2.92 6.13 -2.72
N GLY A 10 2.83 6.29 -4.04
CA GLY A 10 1.92 5.51 -4.87
C GLY A 10 2.21 4.01 -4.85
N ILE A 11 3.49 3.62 -4.84
CA ILE A 11 3.90 2.22 -4.72
C ILE A 11 3.52 1.68 -3.33
N ASP A 12 3.83 2.42 -2.27
CA ASP A 12 3.57 1.99 -0.89
C ASP A 12 2.08 1.74 -0.64
N TYR A 13 1.22 2.70 -1.02
CA TYR A 13 -0.23 2.57 -0.87
C TYR A 13 -0.81 1.47 -1.77
N SER A 14 -0.29 1.31 -2.98
CA SER A 14 -0.75 0.24 -3.87
C SER A 14 -0.40 -1.13 -3.31
N LEU A 15 0.83 -1.29 -2.81
CA LEU A 15 1.25 -2.53 -2.17
C LEU A 15 0.44 -2.80 -0.92
N PHE A 16 0.18 -1.81 -0.07
CA PHE A 16 -0.62 -1.98 1.14
C PHE A 16 -2.03 -2.51 0.84
N ILE A 17 -2.73 -1.92 -0.13
CA ILE A 17 -4.07 -2.39 -0.55
C ILE A 17 -4.00 -3.78 -1.19
N LEU A 18 -2.99 -4.04 -2.02
CA LEU A 18 -2.81 -5.35 -2.66
C LEU A 18 -2.50 -6.46 -1.66
N PHE A 19 -1.67 -6.18 -0.64
CA PHE A 19 -1.38 -7.12 0.43
C PHE A 19 -2.65 -7.46 1.20
N ARG A 20 -3.49 -6.46 1.50
CA ARG A 20 -4.77 -6.70 2.16
C ARG A 20 -5.71 -7.53 1.28
N TYR A 21 -5.84 -7.20 -0.01
CA TYR A 21 -6.62 -8.01 -0.95
C TYR A 21 -6.14 -9.46 -1.02
N LYS A 22 -4.83 -9.68 -1.07
CA LYS A 22 -4.23 -11.02 -1.07
C LYS A 22 -4.52 -11.77 0.23
N GLU A 23 -4.48 -11.10 1.37
CA GLU A 23 -4.81 -11.69 2.67
C GLU A 23 -6.29 -12.11 2.73
N VAL A 24 -7.20 -11.25 2.28
CA VAL A 24 -8.65 -11.52 2.26
C VAL A 24 -8.97 -12.66 1.28
N ARG A 25 -8.35 -12.67 0.10
CA ARG A 25 -8.53 -13.77 -0.87
C ARG A 25 -7.99 -15.11 -0.38
N LYS A 26 -6.89 -15.13 0.38
CA LYS A 26 -6.38 -16.36 1.02
C LYS A 26 -7.37 -16.95 2.04
N ARG A 27 -8.27 -16.14 2.59
CA ARG A 27 -9.35 -16.59 3.49
C ARG A 27 -10.54 -17.19 2.73
N GLY A 28 -10.47 -17.28 1.40
CA GLY A 28 -11.48 -17.93 0.57
C GLY A 28 -12.60 -17.01 0.05
N LEU A 29 -12.49 -15.69 0.21
CA LEU A 29 -13.52 -14.78 -0.29
C LEU A 29 -13.50 -14.67 -1.83
N GLU A 30 -14.71 -14.49 -2.38
CA GLU A 30 -14.90 -14.19 -3.80
C GLU A 30 -14.17 -12.90 -4.19
N PRO A 31 -13.68 -12.76 -5.44
CA PRO A 31 -12.81 -11.65 -5.84
C PRO A 31 -13.43 -10.28 -5.59
N ILE A 32 -14.73 -10.12 -5.84
CA ILE A 32 -15.44 -8.85 -5.73
C ILE A 32 -15.62 -8.46 -4.26
N GLU A 33 -16.05 -9.41 -3.41
CA GLU A 33 -16.18 -9.20 -1.97
C GLU A 33 -14.82 -8.93 -1.31
N ALA A 34 -13.77 -9.59 -1.80
CA ALA A 34 -12.43 -9.38 -1.30
C ALA A 34 -11.88 -7.99 -1.61
N ILE A 35 -12.20 -7.42 -2.79
CA ILE A 35 -11.85 -6.03 -3.13
C ILE A 35 -12.57 -5.08 -2.18
N ALA A 36 -13.88 -5.25 -2.00
CA ALA A 36 -14.68 -4.39 -1.12
C ALA A 36 -14.16 -4.42 0.33
N THR A 37 -13.87 -5.61 0.85
CA THR A 37 -13.32 -5.80 2.21
C THR A 37 -11.91 -5.23 2.35
N ALA A 38 -11.06 -5.41 1.33
CA ALA A 38 -9.71 -4.88 1.34
C ALA A 38 -9.71 -3.34 1.31
N VAL A 39 -10.49 -2.73 0.43
CA VAL A 39 -10.62 -1.26 0.37
C VAL A 39 -11.27 -0.70 1.64
N GLY A 40 -12.30 -1.36 2.17
CA GLY A 40 -12.96 -0.93 3.41
C GLY A 40 -12.05 -0.95 4.64
N THR A 41 -11.05 -1.84 4.69
CA THR A 41 -10.13 -1.96 5.84
C THR A 41 -8.79 -1.25 5.63
N ALA A 42 -8.19 -1.37 4.45
CA ALA A 42 -6.91 -0.77 4.13
C ALA A 42 -7.04 0.68 3.64
N GLY A 43 -8.17 1.03 3.02
CA GLY A 43 -8.37 2.37 2.44
C GLY A 43 -8.36 3.47 3.49
N SER A 44 -8.96 3.24 4.67
CA SER A 44 -8.93 4.19 5.78
C SER A 44 -7.50 4.45 6.28
N ALA A 45 -6.66 3.40 6.35
CA ALA A 45 -5.25 3.53 6.72
C ALA A 45 -4.44 4.31 5.66
N VAL A 46 -4.71 4.09 4.38
CA VAL A 46 -4.07 4.84 3.28
C VAL A 46 -4.44 6.33 3.33
N ILE A 47 -5.72 6.66 3.57
CA ILE A 47 -6.15 8.05 3.71
C ILE A 47 -5.45 8.70 4.90
N PHE A 48 -5.40 8.00 6.05
CA PHE A 48 -4.75 8.51 7.25
C PHE A 48 -3.26 8.81 7.00
N ALA A 49 -2.53 7.84 6.44
CA ALA A 49 -1.13 8.01 6.07
C ALA A 49 -0.93 9.15 5.05
N GLY A 50 -1.79 9.24 4.04
CA GLY A 50 -1.74 10.29 3.02
C GLY A 50 -1.93 11.69 3.59
N VAL A 51 -2.88 11.86 4.51
CA VAL A 51 -3.10 13.12 5.23
C VAL A 51 -1.88 13.51 6.05
N THR A 52 -1.28 12.58 6.79
CA THR A 52 -0.06 12.83 7.55
C THR A 52 1.09 13.30 6.64
N VAL A 53 1.29 12.64 5.50
CA VAL A 53 2.34 13.03 4.54
C VAL A 53 2.07 14.41 3.95
N MET A 54 0.83 14.72 3.56
CA MET A 54 0.47 16.06 3.07
C MET A 54 0.79 17.15 4.09
N ILE A 55 0.46 16.94 5.37
CA ILE A 55 0.79 17.89 6.44
C ILE A 55 2.31 18.07 6.56
N ALA A 56 3.07 16.97 6.51
CA ALA A 56 4.53 17.02 6.59
C ALA A 56 5.17 17.82 5.44
N VAL A 57 4.72 17.60 4.19
CA VAL A 57 5.27 18.33 3.04
C VAL A 57 4.80 19.79 2.99
N CYS A 58 3.59 20.08 3.46
CA CYS A 58 3.13 21.46 3.65
C CYS A 58 3.97 22.17 4.73
N GLY A 59 4.46 21.46 5.74
CA GLY A 59 5.36 22.01 6.77
C GLY A 59 6.64 22.63 6.22
N LEU A 60 7.09 22.26 5.00
CA LEU A 60 8.23 22.92 4.35
C LEU A 60 7.99 24.41 4.10
N SER A 61 6.74 24.87 4.03
CA SER A 61 6.43 26.31 3.89
C SER A 61 6.83 27.12 5.13
N LEU A 62 6.95 26.47 6.30
CA LEU A 62 7.32 27.13 7.55
C LEU A 62 8.81 27.48 7.62
N VAL A 63 9.63 26.96 6.70
CA VAL A 63 11.08 27.19 6.66
C VAL A 63 11.44 28.62 6.23
N GLY A 64 10.49 29.37 5.65
CA GLY A 64 10.72 30.75 5.21
C GLY A 64 11.52 30.89 3.92
N ILE A 65 11.68 29.80 3.16
CA ILE A 65 12.34 29.77 1.84
C ILE A 65 11.29 29.45 0.78
N ASP A 66 11.02 30.41 -0.12
CA ASP A 66 9.97 30.28 -1.15
C ASP A 66 10.13 29.05 -2.03
N PHE A 67 11.37 28.70 -2.37
CA PHE A 67 11.68 27.50 -3.15
C PHE A 67 11.20 26.21 -2.46
N LEU A 68 11.37 26.09 -1.14
CA LEU A 68 10.92 24.93 -0.38
C LEU A 68 9.39 24.89 -0.27
N ALA A 69 8.74 26.05 -0.12
CA ALA A 69 7.29 26.14 -0.10
C ALA A 69 6.66 25.64 -1.41
N ILE A 70 7.16 26.11 -2.56
CA ILE A 70 6.66 25.68 -3.88
C ILE A 70 6.86 24.17 -4.08
N MET A 71 8.02 23.64 -3.69
CA MET A 71 8.30 22.21 -3.76
C MET A 71 7.40 21.39 -2.83
N GLY A 72 7.08 21.90 -1.65
CA GLY A 72 6.15 21.30 -0.68
C GLY A 72 4.74 21.20 -1.25
N PHE A 73 4.19 22.31 -1.77
CA PHE A 73 2.87 22.32 -2.39
C PHE A 73 2.76 21.42 -3.62
N ALA A 74 3.77 21.45 -4.51
CA ALA A 74 3.81 20.55 -5.66
C ALA A 74 3.80 19.08 -5.24
N SER A 75 4.50 18.76 -4.15
CA SER A 75 4.52 17.39 -3.60
C SER A 75 3.19 17.02 -2.93
N ALA A 76 2.55 17.94 -2.22
CA ALA A 76 1.24 17.72 -1.60
C ALA A 76 0.19 17.35 -2.66
N ILE A 77 0.15 18.09 -3.77
CA ILE A 77 -0.75 17.79 -4.90
C ILE A 77 -0.43 16.40 -5.48
N SER A 78 0.85 16.08 -5.68
CA SER A 78 1.25 14.77 -6.18
C SER A 78 0.82 13.62 -5.25
N VAL A 79 0.92 13.80 -3.94
CA VAL A 79 0.49 12.80 -2.94
C VAL A 79 -1.03 12.64 -2.97
N LEU A 80 -1.78 13.73 -3.07
CA LEU A 80 -3.24 13.67 -3.19
C LEU A 80 -3.66 12.83 -4.40
N PHE A 81 -3.06 13.07 -5.57
CA PHE A 81 -3.32 12.27 -6.77
C PHE A 81 -2.90 10.80 -6.59
N ALA A 82 -1.78 10.52 -5.91
CA ALA A 82 -1.35 9.15 -5.64
C ALA A 82 -2.34 8.40 -4.73
N VAL A 83 -2.85 9.05 -3.67
CA VAL A 83 -3.88 8.47 -2.78
C VAL A 83 -5.16 8.18 -3.55
N LEU A 84 -5.65 9.15 -4.33
CA LEU A 84 -6.85 8.97 -5.15
C LEU A 84 -6.67 7.83 -6.15
N ALA A 85 -5.53 7.75 -6.83
CA ALA A 85 -5.23 6.67 -7.76
C ALA A 85 -5.15 5.30 -7.07
N ALA A 86 -4.55 5.22 -5.88
CA ALA A 86 -4.49 3.99 -5.11
C ALA A 86 -5.88 3.51 -4.65
N LEU A 87 -6.80 4.42 -4.33
CA LEU A 87 -8.15 4.08 -3.87
C LEU A 87 -9.16 3.85 -4.99
N THR A 88 -8.91 4.35 -6.21
CA THR A 88 -9.86 4.26 -7.33
C THR A 88 -9.32 3.40 -8.47
N LEU A 89 -8.12 3.72 -8.97
CA LEU A 89 -7.50 3.08 -10.12
C LEU A 89 -7.10 1.63 -9.79
N LEU A 90 -6.51 1.42 -8.61
CA LEU A 90 -6.05 0.10 -8.18
C LEU A 90 -7.21 -0.89 -8.01
N PRO A 91 -8.30 -0.61 -7.25
CA PRO A 91 -9.42 -1.55 -7.18
C PRO A 91 -10.11 -1.74 -8.53
N ALA A 92 -10.16 -0.72 -9.39
CA ALA A 92 -10.66 -0.89 -10.75
C ALA A 92 -9.79 -1.87 -11.57
N LEU A 93 -8.46 -1.74 -11.49
CA LEU A 93 -7.53 -2.67 -12.13
C LEU A 93 -7.64 -4.08 -11.57
N ILE A 94 -7.67 -4.24 -10.24
CA ILE A 94 -7.84 -5.55 -9.61
C ILE A 94 -9.17 -6.18 -10.04
N SER A 95 -10.24 -5.38 -10.13
CA SER A 95 -11.54 -5.82 -10.63
C SER A 95 -11.44 -6.32 -12.08
N VAL A 96 -10.84 -5.58 -13.01
CA VAL A 96 -10.71 -6.03 -14.41
C VAL A 96 -9.83 -7.29 -14.54
N PHE A 97 -8.72 -7.34 -13.80
CA PHE A 97 -7.75 -8.42 -13.90
C PHE A 97 -8.01 -9.59 -12.94
N HIS A 98 -9.12 -9.59 -12.19
CA HIS A 98 -9.39 -10.56 -11.13
C HIS A 98 -9.30 -12.02 -11.61
N LYS A 99 -9.67 -12.29 -12.87
CA LYS A 99 -9.63 -13.63 -13.51
C LYS A 99 -8.21 -14.13 -13.82
N ARG A 100 -7.25 -13.22 -13.95
CA ARG A 100 -5.84 -13.52 -14.28
C ARG A 100 -4.95 -13.60 -13.03
N ILE A 101 -5.42 -13.08 -11.90
CA ILE A 101 -4.70 -13.12 -10.62
C ILE A 101 -4.84 -14.51 -10.00
N LYS A 102 -3.92 -15.42 -10.36
CA LYS A 102 -3.75 -16.70 -9.67
C LYS A 102 -3.04 -16.46 -8.34
N ILE A 103 -3.78 -16.54 -7.24
CA ILE A 103 -3.18 -16.55 -5.92
C ILE A 103 -2.57 -17.93 -5.73
N LYS A 104 -1.25 -17.95 -5.51
CA LYS A 104 -0.51 -19.19 -5.34
C LYS A 104 -0.83 -19.73 -3.94
N ASP A 105 -1.81 -20.62 -3.85
CA ASP A 105 -2.20 -21.36 -2.64
C ASP A 105 -1.17 -22.43 -2.27
N LYS A 106 0.12 -22.09 -2.26
CA LYS A 106 1.06 -22.98 -1.57
C LYS A 106 0.88 -22.71 -0.08
N PRO A 107 0.32 -23.65 0.71
CA PRO A 107 0.64 -23.66 2.13
C PRO A 107 2.17 -23.70 2.15
N GLU A 108 2.76 -22.67 2.74
CA GLU A 108 4.14 -22.73 3.16
C GLU A 108 4.18 -23.96 4.05
N LYS A 109 4.71 -25.07 3.53
CA LYS A 109 4.97 -26.26 4.34
C LYS A 109 5.75 -25.71 5.51
N SER A 110 5.10 -25.64 6.68
CA SER A 110 5.75 -25.43 7.95
C SER A 110 6.87 -26.45 7.98
N LYS A 111 8.10 -26.02 7.65
CA LYS A 111 9.28 -26.85 7.87
C LYS A 111 9.23 -27.17 9.35
N ASP A 112 9.30 -28.44 9.68
CA ASP A 112 9.25 -28.91 11.05
C ASP A 112 10.34 -28.12 11.82
N PRO A 113 10.11 -27.56 13.01
CA PRO A 113 11.12 -26.79 13.74
C PRO A 113 12.44 -27.54 13.94
N LYS A 114 12.40 -28.88 13.80
CA LYS A 114 13.54 -29.81 13.85
C LYS A 114 14.43 -29.77 12.61
N ASP A 115 13.98 -29.13 11.52
CA ASP A 115 14.72 -29.03 10.26
C ASP A 115 15.60 -27.77 10.20
N HIS A 116 15.54 -26.91 11.22
CA HIS A 116 16.41 -25.73 11.30
C HIS A 116 17.76 -26.14 11.90
N PRO A 117 18.90 -25.90 11.22
CA PRO A 117 20.23 -26.20 11.78
C PRO A 117 20.51 -25.44 13.08
N TRP A 118 19.75 -24.36 13.33
CA TRP A 118 19.77 -23.57 14.56
C TRP A 118 19.05 -24.20 15.75
N ALA A 119 18.10 -25.11 15.52
CA ALA A 119 17.40 -25.81 16.61
C ALA A 119 18.33 -26.78 17.37
N LYS A 120 19.40 -27.25 16.71
CA LYS A 120 20.41 -28.13 17.31
C LYS A 120 21.40 -27.40 18.23
N PHE A 121 21.46 -26.07 18.17
CA PHE A 121 22.36 -25.26 19.00
C PHE A 121 21.72 -24.83 20.34
N VAL A 122 20.42 -25.05 20.53
CA VAL A 122 19.65 -24.59 21.69
C VAL A 122 19.22 -25.76 22.61
N VAL A 123 19.59 -27.00 22.27
CA VAL A 123 19.38 -28.21 23.09
C VAL A 123 20.70 -28.71 23.64
#